data_AF-A0A7S2XEI7-F1
#
_entry.id   AF-A0A7S2XEI7-F1
#
_cell.length_a   1.000
_cell.length_b   1.000
_cell.length_c   1.000
_cell.angle_alpha   90.00
_cell.angle_beta   90.00
_cell.angle_gamma   90.00
#
_symmetry.space_group_name_H-M   'P 1'
#
loop_
_entity.id
_entity.type
_entity.pdbx_description
1 polymer ?
#
loop_
_entity_poly.entity_id
_entity_poly.type
_entity_poly.pdbx_seq_one_letter_code
_entity_poly.pdbx_strand_id
1 'polypeptide(L)'
;GTLRVVISVSALAEALGRQAEMLGLLKSTKGDTKSAQNVKAPFVYDARNQFIGWDQKDFFLPCERANLLHCLLERIHQVGENGVSSAMIPQLLHEGLLEALVPTHDEDTAKDLLKQAVTKTKEETAGWLYAIIFSPVHGIRRYFGSE
;
A
#
# COMPACT_ATOMS: atom_id res chain seq x y z
N GLY A 1 -2.74 28.06 23.57
CA GLY A 1 -2.35 26.70 23.13
C GLY A 1 -2.91 26.48 21.74
N THR A 2 -2.12 25.98 20.81
CA THR A 2 -2.59 25.67 19.45
C THR A 2 -3.36 24.35 19.46
N LEU A 3 -4.61 24.36 19.01
CA LEU A 3 -5.39 23.13 18.84
C LEU A 3 -4.83 22.35 17.65
N ARG A 4 -4.42 21.10 17.87
CA ARG A 4 -4.07 20.16 16.79
C ARG A 4 -5.24 19.22 16.56
N VAL A 5 -5.70 19.13 15.31
CA VAL A 5 -6.77 18.22 14.89
C VAL A 5 -6.14 17.09 14.09
N VAL A 6 -6.44 15.85 14.47
CA VAL A 6 -6.04 14.66 13.72
C VAL A 6 -7.23 14.19 12.89
N ILE A 7 -7.04 14.08 11.58
CA ILE A 7 -8.07 13.65 10.64
C ILE A 7 -7.67 12.29 10.06
N SER A 8 -8.51 11.29 10.26
CA SER A 8 -8.34 9.97 9.64
C SER A 8 -8.97 9.96 8.26
N VAL A 9 -8.18 9.62 7.24
CA VAL A 9 -8.63 9.54 5.85
C VAL A 9 -8.68 8.08 5.42
N SER A 10 -9.74 7.70 4.70
CA SER A 10 -9.89 6.37 4.11
C SER A 10 -10.56 6.47 2.74
N ALA A 11 -10.38 5.46 1.90
CA ALA A 11 -10.99 5.39 0.58
C ALA A 11 -11.83 4.12 0.44
N LEU A 12 -12.91 4.22 -0.35
CA LEU A 12 -13.74 3.08 -0.71
C LEU A 12 -12.95 2.09 -1.57
N ALA A 13 -13.34 0.81 -1.52
CA ALA A 13 -12.69 -0.25 -2.30
C ALA A 13 -12.69 0.03 -3.81
N GLU A 14 -13.72 0.72 -4.32
CA GLU A 14 -13.79 1.16 -5.70
C GLU A 14 -12.71 2.19 -6.05
N ALA A 15 -12.57 3.25 -5.25
CA ALA A 15 -11.56 4.28 -5.49
C ALA A 15 -10.14 3.69 -5.44
N LEU A 16 -9.87 2.83 -4.45
CA LEU A 16 -8.59 2.10 -4.37
C LEU A 16 -8.38 1.18 -5.57
N GLY A 17 -9.42 0.47 -6.00
CA GLY A 17 -9.37 -0.43 -7.14
C GLY A 17 -9.07 0.30 -8.46
N ARG A 18 -9.76 1.39 -8.73
CA ARG A 18 -9.50 2.24 -9.91
C ARG A 18 -8.11 2.84 -9.88
N GLN A 19 -7.65 3.29 -8.71
CA GLN A 19 -6.30 3.80 -8.57
C GLN A 19 -5.26 2.70 -8.81
N ALA A 20 -5.49 1.48 -8.32
CA ALA A 20 -4.57 0.35 -8.49
C ALA A 20 -4.46 -0.08 -9.96
N GLU A 21 -5.57 -0.03 -10.69
CA GLU A 21 -5.60 -0.24 -12.14
C GLU A 21 -4.78 0.82 -12.87
N MET A 22 -4.95 2.10 -12.54
CA MET A 22 -4.16 3.18 -13.14
C MET A 22 -2.67 3.07 -12.88
N LEU A 23 -2.27 2.55 -11.71
CA LEU A 23 -0.86 2.31 -11.38
C LEU A 23 -0.33 0.98 -11.94
N GLY A 24 -1.17 0.16 -12.59
CA GLY A 24 -0.77 -1.13 -13.14
C GLY A 24 -0.35 -2.14 -12.06
N LEU A 25 -0.95 -2.07 -10.87
CA LEU A 25 -0.56 -2.90 -9.73
C LEU A 25 -0.73 -4.39 -10.05
N LEU A 26 0.33 -5.18 -9.91
CA LEU A 26 0.29 -6.59 -10.25
C LEU A 26 -0.34 -7.43 -9.15
N LYS A 27 -1.43 -8.13 -9.46
CA LYS A 27 -2.18 -8.99 -8.55
C LYS A 27 -2.27 -10.42 -9.07
N SER A 28 -2.37 -11.38 -8.15
CA SER A 28 -2.50 -12.80 -8.49
C SER A 28 -3.87 -13.08 -9.09
N THR A 29 -3.89 -13.74 -10.24
CA THR A 29 -5.12 -14.12 -10.96
C THR A 29 -5.51 -15.55 -10.64
N LYS A 30 -6.81 -15.85 -10.71
CA LYS A 30 -7.36 -17.20 -10.71
C LYS A 30 -7.01 -17.82 -12.07
N GLY A 31 -5.83 -18.42 -12.18
CA GLY A 31 -5.41 -19.10 -13.40
C GLY A 31 -6.28 -20.32 -13.71
N ASP A 32 -6.30 -20.73 -14.97
CA ASP A 32 -6.80 -22.06 -15.34
C ASP A 32 -5.98 -23.12 -14.59
N THR A 33 -6.69 -24.05 -13.95
CA THR A 33 -6.22 -25.07 -13.00
C THR A 33 -5.10 -26.01 -13.49
N LYS A 34 -4.57 -25.81 -14.71
CA LYS A 34 -3.55 -26.64 -15.35
C LYS A 34 -2.12 -26.10 -15.20
N SER A 35 -1.93 -24.88 -14.72
CA SER A 35 -0.62 -24.28 -14.47
C SER A 35 -0.49 -23.92 -12.98
N ALA A 36 0.31 -24.67 -12.23
CA ALA A 36 0.55 -24.45 -10.81
C ALA A 36 1.43 -23.20 -10.52
N GLN A 37 1.46 -22.22 -11.42
CA GLN A 37 2.14 -20.95 -11.22
C GLN A 37 1.10 -19.85 -10.97
N ASN A 38 1.20 -19.19 -9.82
CA ASN A 38 0.44 -17.97 -9.51
C ASN A 38 0.79 -16.89 -10.54
N VAL A 39 -0.01 -16.78 -11.62
CA VAL A 39 0.17 -15.75 -12.65
C VAL A 39 -0.24 -14.41 -12.06
N LYS A 40 0.71 -13.47 -11.99
CA LYS A 40 0.43 -12.08 -11.67
C LYS A 40 0.09 -11.31 -12.94
N ALA A 41 -0.98 -10.55 -12.92
CA ALA A 41 -1.40 -9.67 -14.01
C ALA A 41 -1.68 -8.26 -13.49
N PRO A 42 -1.60 -7.22 -14.33
CA PRO A 42 -2.08 -5.88 -13.99
C PRO A 42 -3.52 -5.93 -13.50
N PHE A 43 -3.78 -5.31 -12.36
CA PHE A 43 -5.12 -5.23 -11.79
C PHE A 43 -6.04 -4.43 -12.69
N VAL A 44 -7.27 -4.91 -12.89
CA VAL A 44 -8.32 -4.26 -13.67
C VAL A 44 -9.59 -4.30 -12.83
N TYR A 45 -10.15 -3.14 -12.49
CA TYR A 45 -11.27 -3.07 -11.55
C TYR A 45 -12.54 -3.70 -12.11
N ASP A 46 -12.82 -3.51 -13.40
CA ASP A 46 -14.00 -4.09 -14.03
C ASP A 46 -13.91 -5.62 -14.12
N ALA A 47 -12.70 -6.18 -14.15
CA ALA A 47 -12.42 -7.62 -14.12
C ALA A 47 -11.99 -8.14 -12.74
N ARG A 48 -12.19 -7.37 -11.66
CA ARG A 48 -11.67 -7.66 -10.31
C ARG A 48 -11.97 -9.07 -9.77
N ASN A 49 -13.09 -9.68 -10.16
CA ASN A 49 -13.47 -11.03 -9.73
C ASN A 49 -12.54 -12.15 -10.23
N GLN A 50 -11.70 -11.87 -11.25
CA GLN A 50 -10.68 -12.80 -11.75
C GLN A 50 -9.44 -12.84 -10.84
N PHE A 51 -9.30 -11.93 -9.89
CA PHE A 51 -8.17 -11.88 -8.97
C PHE A 51 -8.45 -12.66 -7.69
N ILE A 52 -7.41 -13.33 -7.17
CA ILE A 52 -7.50 -14.12 -5.95
C ILE A 52 -7.66 -13.17 -4.76
N GLY A 53 -8.65 -13.45 -3.90
CA GLY A 53 -8.86 -12.74 -2.65
C GLY A 53 -9.42 -11.32 -2.80
N TRP A 54 -10.01 -10.95 -3.93
CA TRP A 54 -10.63 -9.62 -4.13
C TRP A 54 -11.65 -9.25 -3.05
N ASP A 55 -12.41 -10.22 -2.58
CA ASP A 55 -13.43 -10.09 -1.52
C ASP A 55 -12.84 -10.04 -0.10
N GLN A 56 -11.53 -10.22 0.04
CA GLN A 56 -10.84 -10.20 1.33
C GLN A 56 -10.37 -8.78 1.68
N LYS A 57 -10.42 -8.43 2.98
CA LYS A 57 -10.02 -7.10 3.47
C LYS A 57 -8.53 -6.78 3.23
N ASP A 58 -7.72 -7.80 3.05
CA ASP A 58 -6.28 -7.75 2.84
C ASP A 58 -5.86 -7.88 1.37
N PHE A 59 -6.82 -7.82 0.42
CA PHE A 59 -6.53 -7.82 -1.01
C PHE A 59 -5.47 -6.77 -1.38
N PHE A 60 -5.66 -5.54 -0.90
CA PHE A 60 -4.62 -4.52 -0.87
C PHE A 60 -3.91 -4.57 0.47
N LEU A 61 -2.60 -4.79 0.43
CA LEU A 61 -1.72 -4.73 1.58
C LEU A 61 -1.76 -3.32 2.20
N PRO A 62 -1.46 -3.16 3.50
CA PRO A 62 -1.43 -1.85 4.14
C PRO A 62 -0.59 -0.81 3.39
N CYS A 63 0.61 -1.17 2.92
CA CYS A 63 1.46 -0.28 2.13
C CYS A 63 0.84 0.11 0.78
N GLU A 64 0.22 -0.85 0.08
CA GLU A 64 -0.46 -0.59 -1.17
C GLU A 64 -1.64 0.36 -0.93
N ARG A 65 -2.46 0.16 0.11
CA ARG A 65 -3.57 1.06 0.45
C ARG A 65 -3.08 2.47 0.76
N ALA A 66 -1.99 2.59 1.53
CA ALA A 66 -1.39 3.88 1.86
C ALA A 66 -0.90 4.59 0.58
N ASN A 67 -0.19 3.89 -0.30
CA ASN A 67 0.30 4.45 -1.56
C ASN A 67 -0.84 4.85 -2.51
N LEU A 68 -1.85 3.98 -2.66
CA LEU A 68 -3.04 4.26 -3.46
C LEU A 68 -3.79 5.48 -2.93
N LEU A 69 -3.96 5.58 -1.63
CA LEU A 69 -4.60 6.74 -0.99
C LEU A 69 -3.78 8.01 -1.18
N HIS A 70 -2.46 7.93 -1.03
CA HIS A 70 -1.56 9.06 -1.28
C HIS A 70 -1.70 9.57 -2.71
N CYS A 71 -1.63 8.70 -3.72
CA CYS A 71 -1.83 9.09 -5.11
C CYS A 71 -3.23 9.66 -5.40
N LEU A 72 -4.27 9.20 -4.70
CA LEU A 72 -5.62 9.79 -4.80
C LEU A 72 -5.64 11.21 -4.24
N LEU A 73 -4.99 11.44 -3.10
CA LEU A 73 -4.90 12.75 -2.45
C LEU A 73 -4.07 13.76 -3.28
N GLU A 74 -3.00 13.31 -3.93
CA GLU A 74 -2.19 14.15 -4.82
C GLU A 74 -2.94 14.68 -6.04
N ARG A 75 -3.99 13.97 -6.47
CA ARG A 75 -4.83 14.37 -7.61
C ARG A 75 -5.92 15.35 -7.24
N ILE A 76 -6.07 15.68 -5.97
CA ILE A 76 -7.01 16.72 -5.55
C ILE A 76 -6.40 18.06 -5.90
N HIS A 77 -6.97 18.69 -6.92
CA HIS A 77 -6.57 20.02 -7.35
C HIS A 77 -7.62 21.05 -6.98
N GLN A 78 -7.15 22.19 -6.48
CA GLN A 78 -7.98 23.38 -6.39
C GLN A 78 -7.78 24.22 -7.66
N VAL A 79 -8.88 24.66 -8.26
CA VAL A 79 -8.85 25.65 -9.34
C VAL A 79 -9.08 27.01 -8.73
N GLY A 80 -8.06 27.87 -8.75
CA GLY A 80 -8.17 29.25 -8.29
C GLY A 80 -9.05 30.09 -9.23
N GLU A 81 -9.45 31.28 -8.77
CA GLU A 81 -10.27 32.22 -9.56
C GLU A 81 -9.63 32.60 -10.91
N ASN A 82 -8.29 32.56 -10.97
CA ASN A 82 -7.51 32.83 -12.18
C ASN A 82 -7.38 31.61 -13.11
N GLY A 83 -8.08 30.50 -12.84
CA GLY A 83 -8.00 29.26 -13.61
C GLY A 83 -6.73 28.43 -13.37
N VAL A 84 -5.84 28.88 -12.48
CA VAL A 84 -4.62 28.14 -12.12
C VAL A 84 -4.99 26.95 -11.25
N SER A 85 -4.62 25.75 -11.70
CA SER A 85 -4.76 24.50 -10.95
C SER A 85 -3.54 24.29 -10.06
N SER A 86 -3.78 24.07 -8.77
CA SER A 86 -2.73 23.77 -7.78
C SER A 86 -3.05 22.47 -7.06
N ALA A 87 -2.03 21.65 -6.81
CA ALA A 87 -2.18 20.43 -6.02
C ALA A 87 -2.44 20.80 -4.55
N MET A 88 -3.55 20.31 -4.00
CA MET A 88 -4.07 20.78 -2.72
C MET A 88 -3.16 20.39 -1.55
N ILE A 89 -2.70 19.13 -1.48
CA ILE A 89 -1.88 18.66 -0.36
C ILE A 89 -0.52 19.37 -0.26
N PRO A 90 0.29 19.48 -1.34
CA PRO A 90 1.54 20.23 -1.27
C PRO A 90 1.34 21.69 -0.88
N GLN A 91 0.26 22.32 -1.34
CA GLN A 91 -0.05 23.71 -0.99
C GLN A 91 -0.40 23.85 0.49
N LEU A 92 -1.24 22.98 1.06
CA LEU A 92 -1.59 23.01 2.47
C LEU A 92 -0.37 22.79 3.39
N LEU A 93 0.57 21.93 2.96
CA LEU A 93 1.85 21.74 3.66
C LEU A 93 2.73 23.01 3.58
N HIS A 94 2.84 23.62 2.40
CA HIS A 94 3.63 24.82 2.19
C HIS A 94 3.12 26.03 3.00
N GLU A 95 1.80 26.20 3.07
CA GLU A 95 1.14 27.26 3.83
C GLU A 95 1.12 26.98 5.35
N GLY A 96 1.56 25.80 5.79
CA GLY A 96 1.57 25.40 7.20
C GLY A 96 0.19 25.10 7.77
N LEU A 97 -0.82 24.91 6.91
CA LEU A 97 -2.19 24.54 7.29
C LEU A 97 -2.30 23.04 7.59
N LEU A 98 -1.46 22.23 6.92
CA LEU A 98 -1.27 20.81 7.21
C LEU A 98 0.12 20.61 7.81
N GLU A 99 0.21 20.05 9.01
CA GLU A 99 1.51 19.78 9.67
C GLU A 99 2.20 18.56 9.04
N ALA A 100 1.43 17.48 8.80
CA ALA A 100 1.95 16.25 8.23
C ALA A 100 0.82 15.42 7.60
N LEU A 101 1.18 14.63 6.60
CA LEU A 101 0.35 13.55 6.05
C LEU A 101 1.15 12.25 6.19
N VAL A 102 0.68 11.34 7.05
CA VAL A 102 1.40 10.10 7.36
C VAL A 102 0.47 8.89 7.30
N PRO A 103 0.93 7.73 6.79
CA PRO A 103 0.19 6.49 6.92
C PRO A 103 0.12 6.06 8.39
N THR A 104 -0.97 5.37 8.76
CA THR A 104 -1.07 4.76 10.09
C THR A 104 -0.33 3.43 10.13
N HIS A 105 0.38 3.18 11.23
CA HIS A 105 1.08 1.92 11.47
C HIS A 105 0.21 0.98 12.28
N ASP A 106 0.18 -0.29 11.85
CA ASP A 106 -0.22 -1.39 12.73
C ASP A 106 0.98 -1.77 13.60
N GLU A 107 0.91 -1.42 14.88
CA GLU A 107 2.00 -1.60 15.84
C GLU A 107 2.34 -3.08 16.07
N ASP A 108 1.34 -3.95 16.08
CA ASP A 108 1.55 -5.37 16.39
C ASP A 108 2.28 -6.05 15.24
N THR A 109 1.83 -5.82 14.00
CA THR A 109 2.53 -6.31 12.80
C THR A 109 3.95 -5.73 12.71
N ALA A 110 4.17 -4.45 13.04
CA ALA A 110 5.50 -3.85 13.03
C ALA A 110 6.43 -4.51 14.06
N LYS A 111 5.94 -4.73 15.29
CA LYS A 111 6.71 -5.38 16.37
C LYS A 111 7.07 -6.82 16.01
N ASP A 112 6.16 -7.56 15.39
CA ASP A 112 6.41 -8.95 14.99
C ASP A 112 7.41 -9.06 13.84
N LEU A 113 7.36 -8.15 12.86
CA LEU A 113 8.38 -8.07 11.81
C LEU A 113 9.76 -7.71 12.37
N LEU A 114 9.84 -6.79 13.33
CA LEU A 114 11.09 -6.44 14.01
C LEU A 114 11.67 -7.64 14.77
N LYS A 115 10.83 -8.39 15.50
CA LYS A 115 11.27 -9.60 16.22
C LYS A 115 11.84 -10.65 15.26
N GLN A 116 11.17 -10.90 14.14
CA GLN A 116 11.62 -11.86 13.11
C GLN A 116 12.95 -11.44 12.46
N ALA A 117 13.15 -10.14 12.24
CA ALA A 117 14.42 -9.62 11.72
C ALA A 117 15.57 -9.79 12.72
N VAL A 118 15.31 -9.62 14.02
CA VAL A 118 16.32 -9.71 15.09
C VAL A 118 16.66 -11.15 15.48
N THR A 119 15.73 -12.11 15.42
CA THR A 119 16.05 -13.53 15.68
C THR A 119 16.91 -14.14 14.59
N LYS A 120 16.77 -13.69 13.33
CA LYS A 120 17.51 -14.25 12.19
C LYS A 120 18.99 -13.84 12.14
N THR A 121 19.40 -12.76 12.81
CA THR A 121 20.83 -12.41 12.96
C THR A 121 21.58 -13.35 13.90
N LYS A 122 20.88 -14.21 14.66
CA LYS A 122 21.49 -15.20 15.57
C LYS A 122 21.54 -16.63 15.01
N GLU A 123 20.75 -16.97 14.00
CA GLU A 123 20.66 -18.32 13.42
C GLU A 123 21.11 -18.34 11.94
N GLU A 124 22.38 -18.10 11.69
CA GLU A 124 23.01 -18.50 10.43
C GLU A 124 23.44 -19.97 10.52
N THR A 125 22.56 -20.92 10.18
CA THR A 125 22.92 -22.28 9.69
C THR A 125 21.68 -23.14 9.37
N ALA A 126 20.80 -22.67 8.48
CA ALA A 126 19.77 -23.56 7.90
C ALA A 126 19.34 -23.15 6.49
N GLY A 127 19.96 -23.77 5.49
CA GLY A 127 19.42 -24.00 4.14
C GLY A 127 19.04 -22.79 3.28
N TRP A 128 19.71 -22.63 2.14
CA TRP A 128 19.41 -21.63 1.10
C TRP A 128 17.92 -21.59 0.67
N LEU A 129 17.18 -22.70 0.78
CA LEU A 129 15.76 -22.76 0.46
C LEU A 129 14.87 -22.07 1.52
N TYR A 130 15.25 -22.12 2.79
CA TYR A 130 14.53 -21.47 3.91
C TYR A 130 14.78 -19.96 3.92
N ALA A 131 15.97 -19.53 3.47
CA ALA A 131 16.33 -18.13 3.28
C ALA A 131 15.50 -17.42 2.21
N ILE A 132 15.01 -18.13 1.19
CA ILE A 132 14.24 -17.56 0.06
C ILE A 132 12.74 -17.47 0.39
N ILE A 133 12.17 -18.46 1.10
CA ILE A 133 10.73 -18.55 1.37
C ILE A 133 10.33 -17.75 2.64
N PHE A 134 11.21 -17.73 3.65
CA PHE A 134 10.98 -17.04 4.94
C PHE A 134 12.03 -15.97 5.20
N SER A 135 12.44 -15.24 4.15
CA SER A 135 13.22 -14.01 4.37
C SER A 135 12.32 -12.98 5.04
N PRO A 136 12.74 -12.34 6.16
CA PRO A 136 12.03 -11.18 6.70
C PRO A 136 11.90 -10.09 5.63
N VAL A 137 12.75 -10.08 4.60
CA VAL A 137 12.62 -9.22 3.41
C VAL A 137 11.25 -9.33 2.74
N HIS A 138 10.63 -10.52 2.69
CA HIS A 138 9.28 -10.65 2.10
C HIS A 138 8.21 -9.98 2.98
N GLY A 139 8.29 -10.16 4.30
CA GLY A 139 7.40 -9.50 5.26
C GLY A 139 7.59 -7.99 5.31
N ILE A 140 8.84 -7.54 5.35
CA ILE A 140 9.25 -6.13 5.28
C ILE A 140 8.71 -5.51 4.00
N ARG A 141 8.92 -6.15 2.85
CA ARG A 141 8.41 -5.64 1.56
C ARG A 141 6.89 -5.52 1.53
N ARG A 142 6.17 -6.46 2.15
CA ARG A 142 4.71 -6.41 2.25
C ARG A 142 4.20 -5.34 3.22
N TYR A 143 5.03 -4.88 4.17
CA TYR A 143 4.65 -3.86 5.16
C TYR A 143 5.11 -2.45 4.78
N PHE A 144 6.34 -2.28 4.32
CA PHE A 144 6.94 -0.98 4.00
C PHE A 144 6.88 -0.64 2.50
N GLY A 145 6.73 -1.65 1.62
CA GLY A 145 6.86 -1.46 0.18
C GLY A 145 8.20 -1.98 -0.35
N SER A 146 8.47 -1.74 -1.63
CA SER A 146 9.64 -2.31 -2.32
C SER A 146 10.91 -1.46 -2.31
N GLU A 147 10.81 -0.19 -1.91
CA GLU A 147 11.93 0.75 -1.85
C GLU A 147 12.59 0.76 -0.46
#